data_AF-A0A3S4ZUK1-F1
#
_entry.id   AF-A0A3S4ZUK1-F1
#
_cell.length_a   1.000
_cell.length_b   1.000
_cell.length_c   1.000
_cell.angle_alpha   90.00
_cell.angle_beta   90.00
_cell.angle_gamma   90.00
#
_symmetry.space_group_name_H-M   'P 1'
#
loop_
_entity.id
_entity.type
_entity.pdbx_description
1 polymer ?
#
loop_
_entity_poly.entity_id
_entity_poly.type
_entity_poly.pdbx_seq_one_letter_code
_entity_poly.pdbx_strand_id
1 'polypeptide(L)'
;MKVITKEKKTLFTNLLTQHEKTDKLECLGVYRIKYGSYEQKYIGVTGRKIGLRIKEHQGLCRNMDTKRSEIAEHIARTEHEIDWKSTERLAACGENPRGDRNTDRERSNEQET
;
A
#
# COMPACT_ATOMS: atom_id res chain seq x y z
N MET A 1 -22.87 -53.71 -8.35
CA MET A 1 -22.56 -52.88 -7.16
C MET A 1 -22.09 -51.52 -7.65
N LYS A 2 -22.69 -50.40 -7.19
CA LYS A 2 -22.34 -49.04 -7.63
C LYS A 2 -21.58 -48.33 -6.50
N VAL A 3 -20.29 -48.06 -6.71
CA VAL A 3 -19.46 -47.32 -5.74
C VAL A 3 -19.67 -45.83 -6.00
N ILE A 4 -20.04 -45.08 -4.96
CA ILE A 4 -20.26 -43.64 -5.00
C ILE A 4 -19.07 -42.98 -4.28
N THR A 5 -18.22 -42.28 -5.02
CA THR A 5 -17.13 -41.48 -4.44
C THR A 5 -17.58 -40.04 -4.22
N LYS A 6 -17.45 -39.53 -2.99
CA LYS A 6 -17.66 -38.11 -2.69
C LYS A 6 -16.42 -37.30 -3.05
N GLU A 7 -16.62 -36.26 -3.84
CA GLU A 7 -15.58 -35.30 -4.21
C GLU A 7 -15.12 -34.53 -2.96
N LYS A 8 -13.82 -34.60 -2.65
CA LYS A 8 -13.22 -33.84 -1.55
C LYS A 8 -12.75 -32.50 -2.11
N LYS A 9 -13.39 -31.41 -1.70
CA LYS A 9 -12.91 -30.05 -2.01
C LYS A 9 -11.51 -29.87 -1.40
N THR A 10 -10.51 -29.69 -2.25
CA THR A 10 -9.11 -29.52 -1.86
C THR A 10 -8.92 -28.19 -1.14
N LEU A 11 -8.04 -28.18 -0.12
CA LEU A 11 -7.73 -27.02 0.73
C LEU A 11 -7.44 -25.73 -0.06
N PHE A 12 -6.91 -25.86 -1.28
CA PHE A 12 -6.63 -24.76 -2.21
C PHE A 12 -7.83 -23.86 -2.52
N THR A 13 -9.05 -24.39 -2.53
CA THR A 13 -10.24 -23.57 -2.84
C THR A 13 -10.66 -22.64 -1.69
N ASN A 14 -10.28 -22.95 -0.45
CA ASN A 14 -10.55 -22.07 0.70
C ASN A 14 -9.50 -20.97 0.88
N LEU A 15 -8.29 -21.15 0.34
CA LEU A 15 -7.20 -20.16 0.48
C LEU A 15 -7.38 -18.93 -0.40
N LEU A 16 -8.07 -19.03 -1.55
CA LEU A 16 -8.26 -17.88 -2.44
C LEU A 16 -9.34 -16.89 -1.97
N THR A 17 -10.26 -17.29 -1.08
CA THR A 17 -11.42 -16.48 -0.66
C THR A 17 -11.19 -15.62 0.58
N GLN A 18 -10.02 -15.73 1.22
CA GLN A 18 -9.63 -14.95 2.41
C GLN A 18 -8.77 -13.73 2.06
N HIS A 19 -8.89 -13.16 0.86
CA HIS A 19 -8.47 -11.76 0.70
C HIS A 19 -9.54 -10.89 1.38
N GLU A 20 -9.40 -10.72 2.70
CA GLU A 20 -10.11 -9.73 3.47
C GLU A 20 -10.08 -8.41 2.69
N LYS A 21 -11.22 -7.72 2.58
CA LYS A 21 -11.31 -6.40 1.92
C LYS A 21 -10.54 -5.41 2.80
N THR A 22 -9.23 -5.49 2.75
CA THR A 22 -8.32 -4.61 3.48
C THR A 22 -8.65 -3.20 3.02
N ASP A 23 -8.91 -2.30 3.96
CA ASP A 23 -9.19 -0.90 3.66
C ASP A 23 -8.11 -0.36 2.73
N LYS A 24 -8.51 0.33 1.65
CA LYS A 24 -7.62 0.76 0.56
C LYS A 24 -6.47 1.66 1.06
N LEU A 25 -6.62 2.26 2.24
CA LEU A 25 -5.66 3.17 2.86
C LEU A 25 -4.73 2.48 3.87
N GLU A 26 -4.95 1.21 4.19
CA GLU A 26 -4.10 0.42 5.09
C GLU A 26 -2.84 -0.13 4.39
N CYS A 27 -2.65 0.20 3.11
CA CYS A 27 -1.49 -0.22 2.32
C CYS A 27 -0.40 0.85 2.25
N LEU A 28 0.82 0.41 1.93
CA LEU A 28 1.96 1.25 1.59
C LEU A 28 1.92 1.62 0.10
N GLY A 29 2.59 2.71 -0.26
CA GLY A 29 2.93 3.02 -1.63
C GLY A 29 2.52 4.40 -2.11
N VAL A 30 2.14 4.46 -3.37
CA VAL A 30 1.87 5.71 -4.08
C VAL A 30 0.38 6.00 -4.02
N TYR A 31 0.02 7.23 -3.66
CA TYR A 31 -1.37 7.68 -3.58
C TYR A 31 -1.54 9.04 -4.25
N ARG A 32 -2.78 9.36 -4.62
CA ARG A 32 -3.20 10.67 -5.12
C ARG A 32 -4.28 11.29 -4.26
N ILE A 33 -4.23 12.60 -4.11
CA ILE A 33 -5.30 13.41 -3.50
C ILE A 33 -5.72 14.47 -4.52
N LYS A 34 -7.02 14.66 -4.70
CA LYS A 34 -7.57 15.68 -5.61
C LYS A 34 -7.77 16.99 -4.85
N TYR A 35 -7.50 18.10 -5.53
CA TYR A 35 -7.82 19.44 -5.05
C TYR A 35 -9.16 19.87 -5.64
N GLY A 36 -10.23 19.78 -4.84
CA GLY A 36 -11.60 20.22 -5.18
C GLY A 36 -11.97 20.17 -6.67
N SER A 37 -12.36 21.33 -7.20
CA SER A 37 -12.88 21.53 -8.56
C SER A 37 -11.84 21.55 -9.68
N TYR A 38 -10.56 21.32 -9.37
CA TYR A 38 -9.46 21.48 -10.32
C TYR A 38 -8.83 20.15 -10.75
N GLU A 39 -8.20 20.13 -11.91
CA GLU A 39 -7.45 18.96 -12.40
C GLU A 39 -6.15 18.68 -11.61
N GLN A 40 -5.72 19.65 -10.80
CA GLN A 40 -4.52 19.55 -10.00
C GLN A 40 -4.67 18.45 -8.94
N LYS A 41 -3.60 17.66 -8.78
CA LYS A 41 -3.55 16.51 -7.88
C LYS A 41 -2.23 16.51 -7.14
N TYR A 42 -2.28 16.12 -5.87
CA TYR A 42 -1.09 15.75 -5.11
C TYR A 42 -0.78 14.28 -5.37
N ILE A 43 0.48 13.93 -5.61
CA ILE A 43 0.94 12.55 -5.67
C ILE A 43 2.01 12.37 -4.60
N GLY A 44 1.75 11.47 -3.67
CA GLY A 44 2.66 11.18 -2.56
C GLY A 44 3.10 9.73 -2.57
N VAL A 45 4.30 9.47 -2.05
CA VAL A 45 4.81 8.13 -1.78
C VAL A 45 4.97 7.97 -0.28
N THR A 46 4.52 6.83 0.26
CA THR A 46 4.66 6.53 1.69
C THR A 46 5.07 5.08 1.90
N GLY A 47 6.11 4.90 2.74
CA GLY A 47 6.49 3.60 3.29
C GLY A 47 5.69 3.19 4.53
N ARG A 48 4.69 4.00 4.92
CA ARG A 48 3.69 3.70 5.96
C ARG A 48 2.29 3.64 5.34
N LYS A 49 1.31 3.16 6.11
CA LYS A 49 -0.10 3.13 5.69
C LYS A 49 -0.53 4.51 5.17
N ILE A 50 -1.09 4.55 3.96
CA ILE A 50 -1.56 5.78 3.32
C ILE A 50 -2.52 6.55 4.24
N GLY A 51 -3.40 5.86 4.96
CA GLY A 51 -4.34 6.47 5.91
C GLY A 51 -3.66 7.26 7.04
N LEU A 52 -2.52 6.77 7.54
CA LEU A 52 -1.74 7.51 8.55
C LEU A 52 -1.13 8.77 7.94
N ARG A 53 -0.59 8.67 6.72
CA ARG A 53 0.01 9.80 6.04
C ARG A 53 -1.02 10.90 5.73
N ILE A 54 -2.24 10.52 5.37
CA ILE A 54 -3.36 11.46 5.18
C ILE A 54 -3.67 12.20 6.49
N LYS A 55 -3.78 11.49 7.62
CA LYS A 55 -4.04 12.13 8.94
C LYS A 55 -2.93 13.09 9.34
N GLU A 56 -1.67 12.73 9.09
CA GLU A 56 -0.53 13.63 9.29
C GLU A 56 -0.69 14.90 8.45
N HIS A 57 -0.99 14.78 7.16
CA HIS A 57 -1.22 15.95 6.29
C HIS A 57 -2.41 16.79 6.75
N GLN A 58 -3.52 16.19 7.17
CA GLN A 58 -4.67 16.92 7.71
C GLN A 58 -4.29 17.76 8.94
N GLY A 59 -3.50 17.18 9.86
CA GLY A 59 -3.00 17.90 11.03
C GLY A 59 -2.08 19.06 10.65
N LEU A 60 -1.17 18.84 9.70
CA LEU A 60 -0.27 19.89 9.20
C LEU A 60 -1.03 21.02 8.49
N CYS A 61 -2.06 20.69 7.72
CA CYS A 61 -2.92 21.68 7.06
C CYS A 61 -3.73 22.48 8.08
N ARG A 62 -4.28 21.83 9.12
CA ARG A 62 -4.99 22.51 10.21
C ARG A 62 -4.07 23.50 10.95
N ASN A 63 -2.80 23.15 11.10
CA ASN A 63 -1.80 24.01 11.75
C ASN A 63 -1.12 25.00 10.79
N MET A 64 -1.49 24.98 9.50
CA MET A 64 -0.84 25.78 8.44
C MET A 64 0.69 25.61 8.41
N ASP A 65 1.18 24.40 8.71
CA ASP A 65 2.61 24.09 8.75
C ASP A 65 3.14 23.79 7.33
N THR A 66 3.39 24.88 6.59
CA THR A 66 3.84 24.86 5.20
C THR A 66 5.26 24.29 5.04
N LYS A 67 6.08 24.32 6.09
CA LYS A 67 7.46 23.81 6.05
C LYS A 67 7.51 22.28 5.99
N ARG A 68 6.48 21.60 6.53
CA ARG A 68 6.45 20.14 6.66
C ARG A 68 5.47 19.47 5.70
N SER A 69 4.65 20.25 4.99
CA SER A 69 3.63 19.74 4.08
C SER A 69 3.45 20.68 2.89
N GLU A 70 3.85 20.21 1.71
CA GLU A 70 3.57 20.89 0.43
C GLU A 70 2.06 21.08 0.21
N ILE A 71 1.26 20.16 0.73
CA ILE A 71 -0.20 20.26 0.70
C ILE A 71 -0.69 21.47 1.52
N ALA A 72 -0.06 21.73 2.68
CA ALA A 72 -0.42 22.88 3.51
C ALA A 72 0.04 24.18 2.85
N GLU A 73 1.21 24.18 2.22
CA GLU A 73 1.69 25.31 1.41
C GLU A 73 0.73 25.60 0.24
N HIS A 74 0.24 24.56 -0.45
CA HIS A 74 -0.73 24.73 -1.52
C HIS A 74 -2.00 25.42 -1.02
N ILE A 75 -2.63 24.91 0.04
CA ILE A 75 -3.84 25.52 0.61
C ILE A 75 -3.59 26.95 1.04
N ALA A 76 -2.45 27.23 1.69
CA ALA A 76 -2.10 28.57 2.13
C ALA A 76 -1.97 29.58 0.97
N ARG A 77 -1.63 29.11 -0.23
CA ARG A 77 -1.45 29.96 -1.42
C ARG A 77 -2.71 30.08 -2.26
N THR A 78 -3.53 29.03 -2.33
CA THR A 78 -4.66 28.95 -3.27
C THR A 78 -6.01 29.01 -2.59
N GLU A 79 -6.07 28.89 -1.27
CA GLU A 79 -7.30 28.76 -0.46
C GLU A 79 -8.21 27.62 -0.94
N HIS A 80 -7.66 26.65 -1.68
CA HIS A 80 -8.43 25.53 -2.21
C HIS A 80 -8.77 24.52 -1.12
N GLU A 81 -9.99 23.98 -1.22
CA GLU A 81 -10.40 22.85 -0.39
C GLU A 81 -9.81 21.54 -0.91
N ILE A 82 -9.37 20.70 0.03
CA ILE A 82 -8.84 19.37 -0.27
C ILE A 82 -9.92 18.33 -0.06
N ASP A 83 -10.15 17.54 -1.10
CA ASP A 83 -11.00 16.37 -0.99
C ASP A 83 -10.21 15.16 -0.49
N TRP A 84 -10.08 15.08 0.83
CA TRP A 84 -9.40 13.95 1.49
C TRP A 84 -10.11 12.61 1.25
N LYS A 85 -11.43 12.61 0.97
CA LYS A 85 -12.23 11.40 0.80
C LYS A 85 -11.99 10.76 -0.57
N SER A 86 -11.67 11.54 -1.59
CA SER A 86 -11.26 11.02 -2.90
C SER A 86 -9.78 10.62 -2.98
N THR A 87 -9.15 10.35 -1.83
CA THR A 87 -7.80 9.79 -1.83
C THR A 87 -7.81 8.39 -2.46
N GLU A 88 -6.99 8.20 -3.46
CA GLU A 88 -6.92 6.95 -4.21
C GLU A 88 -5.49 6.42 -4.23
N ARG A 89 -5.34 5.11 -3.99
CA ARG A 89 -4.06 4.43 -4.14
C ARG A 89 -3.76 4.24 -5.63
N LEU A 90 -2.57 4.66 -6.06
CA LEU A 90 -2.07 4.48 -7.42
C LEU A 90 -1.25 3.21 -7.58
N ALA A 91 -0.39 2.91 -6.61
CA ALA A 91 0.44 1.71 -6.62
C ALA A 91 0.73 1.24 -5.18
N ALA A 92 0.80 -0.07 -4.98
CA ALA A 92 1.31 -0.63 -3.73
C ALA A 92 2.84 -0.69 -3.78
N CYS A 93 3.51 -0.32 -2.69
CA CYS A 93 4.95 -0.53 -2.58
C CYS A 93 5.21 -1.90 -1.93
N GLY A 94 5.59 -2.86 -2.76
CA GLY A 94 6.24 -4.12 -2.39
C GLY A 94 5.57 -4.99 -1.32
N GLU A 95 4.58 -5.80 -1.72
CA GLU A 95 4.60 -7.20 -1.29
C GLU A 95 5.58 -7.90 -2.23
N ASN A 96 6.82 -8.16 -1.80
CA ASN A 96 7.64 -9.12 -2.54
C ASN A 96 6.91 -10.46 -2.47
N PRO A 97 6.49 -11.10 -3.59
CA PRO A 97 6.32 -12.54 -3.54
C PRO A 97 7.71 -13.04 -3.15
N ARG A 98 7.81 -13.68 -1.99
CA ARG A 98 9.06 -14.20 -1.49
C ARG A 98 9.60 -15.12 -2.57
N GLY A 99 10.61 -14.65 -3.32
CA GLY A 99 11.47 -15.54 -4.07
C GLY A 99 12.11 -16.45 -3.02
N ASP A 100 11.90 -17.76 -3.16
CA ASP A 100 12.55 -18.75 -2.34
C ASP A 100 14.06 -18.48 -2.36
N ARG A 101 14.58 -18.01 -1.22
CA ARG A 101 16.01 -18.02 -0.96
C ARG A 101 16.38 -19.45 -0.60
N ASN A 102 16.52 -20.31 -1.60
CA ASN A 102 17.40 -21.46 -1.46
C ASN A 102 18.82 -20.90 -1.42
N THR A 103 19.37 -20.85 -0.21
CA THR A 103 20.79 -20.55 0.01
C THR A 103 21.61 -21.73 -0.52
N ASP A 104 22.32 -21.51 -1.62
CA ASP A 104 23.47 -22.32 -1.98
C ASP A 104 24.52 -22.18 -0.88
N ARG A 105 24.63 -23.21 -0.03
CA ARG A 105 25.78 -23.40 0.86
C ARG A 105 26.50 -24.67 0.40
N GLU A 106 27.04 -24.64 -0.81
CA GLU A 106 28.04 -25.62 -1.20
C GLU A 106 29.38 -25.29 -0.54
N ARG A 107 29.69 -26.18 0.40
CA ARG A 107 30.96 -26.45 1.06
C ARG A 107 32.15 -26.25 0.12
N SER A 108 32.90 -25.15 0.31
CA SER A 108 34.30 -25.06 -0.09
C SER A 108 35.15 -25.34 1.16
N ASN A 109 35.70 -26.55 1.26
CA ASN A 109 36.88 -26.85 2.07
C ASN A 109 37.33 -28.28 1.81
N GLU A 110 38.09 -28.49 0.73
CA GLU A 110 39.09 -29.56 0.62
C GLU A 110 40.10 -29.12 -0.44
N GLN A 111 41.22 -28.50 -0.03
CA GLN A 111 42.57 -28.62 -0.62
C GLN A 111 43.56 -27.87 0.28
N GLU A 112 44.16 -28.55 1.27
CA GLU A 112 45.60 -28.41 1.61
C GLU A 112 45.96 -29.42 2.71
N THR A 113 46.47 -30.59 2.34
CA THR A 113 47.75 -31.12 2.84
C THR A 113 48.24 -32.24 1.94
#